data_AF-A0A1G0SYJ7-F1
#
_entry.id   AF-A0A1G0SYJ7-F1
#
_cell.length_a   1.000
_cell.length_b   1.000
_cell.length_c   1.000
_cell.angle_alpha   90.00
_cell.angle_beta   90.00
_cell.angle_gamma   90.00
#
_symmetry.space_group_name_H-M   'P 1'
#
loop_
_entity.id
_entity.type
_entity.pdbx_description
1 polymer ?
#
loop_
_entity_poly.entity_id
_entity_poly.type
_entity_poly.pdbx_seq_one_letter_code
_entity_poly.pdbx_strand_id
1 'polypeptide(L)' 'MNKKFYNIFNYGSLVVVFVLLIIMLALEISRELSVIIASFAIVLLIIRIFLRIKISLQNRKKV' A
#
# COMPACT_ATOMS: atom_id res chain seq x y z
N MET A 1 -14.26 7.29 8.48
CA MET A 1 -13.01 7.66 7.76
C MET A 1 -13.42 8.46 6.55
N ASN A 2 -12.83 9.63 6.32
CA ASN A 2 -13.22 10.47 5.20
C ASN A 2 -12.87 9.76 3.88
N LYS A 3 -13.82 9.66 2.94
CA LYS A 3 -13.65 9.00 1.63
C LYS A 3 -12.45 9.60 0.87
N LYS A 4 -12.22 10.91 1.05
CA LYS A 4 -11.06 11.65 0.51
C LYS A 4 -9.73 11.09 1.04
N PHE A 5 -9.62 10.89 2.36
CA PHE A 5 -8.40 10.38 2.99
C PHE A 5 -8.10 8.94 2.56
N TYR A 6 -9.12 8.09 2.45
CA TYR A 6 -8.95 6.73 1.93
C TYR A 6 -8.42 6.73 0.49
N ASN A 7 -9.01 7.52 -0.40
CA ASN A 7 -8.57 7.57 -1.79
C ASN A 7 -7.12 8.02 -1.86
N ILE A 8 -6.76 9.09 -1.14
CA ILE A 8 -5.37 9.58 -1.07
C ILE A 8 -4.42 8.48 -0.58
N PHE A 9 -4.76 7.81 0.53
CA PHE A 9 -3.92 6.74 1.06
C PHE A 9 -3.82 5.55 0.08
N ASN A 10 -4.92 5.17 -0.57
CA ASN A 10 -4.98 4.03 -1.48
C ASN A 10 -4.19 4.27 -2.77
N TYR A 11 -4.30 5.46 -3.37
CA TYR A 11 -3.55 5.83 -4.57
C TYR A 11 -2.09 6.16 -4.23
N GLY A 12 -1.86 6.87 -3.11
CA GLY A 12 -0.51 7.19 -2.64
C GLY A 12 0.32 5.94 -2.32
N SER A 13 -0.26 4.96 -1.63
CA SER A 13 0.43 3.68 -1.37
C SER A 13 0.73 2.88 -2.63
N LEU A 14 -0.09 3.00 -3.69
CA LEU A 14 0.23 2.43 -5.01
C LEU A 14 1.48 3.06 -5.61
N VAL A 15 1.55 4.39 -5.60
CA VAL A 15 2.69 5.15 -6.13
C VAL A 15 3.97 4.79 -5.37
N VAL A 16 3.90 4.71 -4.03
CA VAL A 16 5.06 4.33 -3.20
C VAL A 16 5.57 2.94 -3.56
N VAL A 17 4.68 1.93 -3.67
CA VAL A 17 5.08 0.58 -4.07
C VAL A 17 5.70 0.56 -5.46
N PHE A 18 5.16 1.33 -6.40
CA PHE A 18 5.68 1.41 -7.77
C PHE A 18 7.08 2.04 -7.81
N VAL A 19 7.30 3.12 -7.07
CA VAL A 19 8.63 3.76 -6.95
C VAL A 19 9.64 2.79 -6.34
N LEU A 20 9.26 2.07 -5.26
CA LEU A 20 10.13 1.07 -4.64
C LEU A 20 10.51 -0.05 -5.60
N LEU A 21 9.58 -0.50 -6.45
CA LEU A 21 9.87 -1.48 -7.50
C LEU A 21 10.83 -0.94 -8.56
N ILE A 22 10.67 0.32 -8.99
CA ILE A 22 11.60 0.95 -9.94
C ILE A 22 13.00 1.02 -9.33
N ILE A 23 13.12 1.42 -8.06
CA ILE A 23 14.40 1.45 -7.35
C ILE A 23 15.03 0.05 -7.33
N MET A 24 14.24 -1.00 -7.03
CA MET A 24 14.73 -2.39 -7.04
C MET A 24 15.20 -2.89 -8.41
N LEU A 25 14.63 -2.37 -9.49
CA LEU A 25 14.98 -2.76 -10.85
C LEU A 25 16.12 -1.90 -11.45
N ALA A 26 16.18 -0.62 -11.10
CA ALA A 26 17.13 0.34 -11.66
C ALA A 26 18.47 0.36 -10.91
N LEU A 27 18.46 0.01 -9.63
CA LEU A 27 19.66 -0.11 -8.82
C LEU A 27 19.89 -1.59 -8.54
N GLU A 28 21.13 -2.07 -8.70
CA GLU A 28 21.55 -3.37 -8.17
C GLU A 28 21.58 -3.28 -6.63
N ILE A 29 20.40 -3.27 -6.03
CA ILE A 29 20.27 -3.16 -4.58
C ILE A 29 20.75 -4.48 -3.97
N SER A 30 21.52 -4.39 -2.89
CA SER A 30 21.93 -5.55 -2.10
C SER A 30 20.72 -6.38 -1.68
N ARG A 31 20.94 -7.70 -1.54
CA ARG A 31 19.89 -8.65 -1.16
C ARG A 31 19.20 -8.26 0.16
N GLU A 32 19.93 -7.69 1.10
CA GLU A 32 19.39 -7.24 2.40
C GLU A 32 18.38 -6.09 2.24
N LEU A 33 18.71 -5.07 1.45
CA LEU A 33 17.81 -3.95 1.20
C LEU A 33 16.58 -4.36 0.39
N SER A 34 16.75 -5.29 -0.57
CA SER A 34 15.64 -5.90 -1.30
C SER A 34 14.62 -6.57 -0.37
N VAL A 35 15.10 -7.32 0.63
CA VAL A 35 14.23 -7.95 1.64
C VAL A 35 13.51 -6.91 2.48
N ILE A 36 14.17 -5.82 2.87
CA ILE A 36 13.55 -4.73 3.64
C ILE A 36 12.43 -4.06 2.82
N ILE A 37 12.71 -3.72 1.56
CA ILE A 37 11.73 -3.09 0.66
C ILE A 37 10.53 -4.01 0.43
N ALA A 38 10.76 -5.29 0.17
CA ALA A 38 9.71 -6.28 -0.02
C ALA A 38 8.85 -6.43 1.24
N SER A 39 9.48 -6.52 2.42
CA SER A 39 8.78 -6.61 3.71
C SER A 39 7.89 -5.40 3.96
N PHE A 40 8.39 -4.20 3.67
CA PHE A 40 7.62 -2.96 3.78
C PHE A 40 6.43 -2.93 2.80
N ALA A 41 6.62 -3.36 1.55
CA ALA A 41 5.56 -3.45 0.56
C ALA A 41 4.45 -4.42 0.97
N ILE A 42 4.80 -5.56 1.59
CA ILE A 42 3.84 -6.52 2.14
C ILE A 42 3.00 -5.88 3.27
N VAL A 43 3.64 -5.17 4.20
CA VAL A 43 2.92 -4.47 5.28
C VAL A 43 1.95 -3.44 4.71
N LEU A 44 2.38 -2.66 3.71
CA LEU A 44 1.50 -1.71 3.03
C LEU A 44 0.29 -2.40 2.36
N LEU A 45 0.50 -3.55 1.73
CA LEU A 45 -0.58 -4.34 1.12
C LEU A 45 -1.60 -4.80 2.18
N ILE A 46 -1.13 -5.32 3.32
CA ILE A 46 -2.01 -5.75 4.42
C ILE A 46 -2.86 -4.57 4.91
N ILE A 47 -2.25 -3.40 5.13
CA ILE A 47 -2.97 -2.19 5.57
C ILE A 47 -4.03 -1.80 4.53
N ARG A 48 -3.70 -1.85 3.23
CA ARG A 48 -4.68 -1.53 2.16
C ARG A 48 -5.85 -2.49 2.14
N ILE A 49 -5.62 -3.78 2.34
CA ILE A 49 -6.68 -4.79 2.42
C ILE A 49 -7.60 -4.48 3.61
N PHE A 50 -7.04 -4.21 4.78
CA PHE A 50 -7.82 -3.87 5.98
C PHE A 50 -8.67 -2.62 5.78
N LEU A 51 -8.10 -1.56 5.19
CA LEU A 51 -8.83 -0.34 4.88
C LEU A 51 -9.96 -0.57 3.87
N ARG A 52 -9.74 -1.41 2.86
CA ARG A 52 -10.79 -1.80 1.89
C ARG A 52 -11.93 -2.54 2.57
N ILE A 53 -11.63 -3.51 3.44
CA ILE A 53 -12.63 -4.26 4.21
C ILE A 53 -13.43 -3.31 5.10
N LYS A 54 -12.76 -2.42 5.85
CA LYS A 54 -13.41 -1.44 6.72
C LYS A 54 -14.39 -0.54 5.96
N ILE A 55 -14.04 -0.12 4.75
CA ILE A 55 -14.93 0.72 3.92
C ILE A 55 -16.12 -0.07 3.38
N SER A 56 -15.89 -1.30 2.93
CA SER A 56 -16.97 -2.19 2.49
C SER A 56 -18.01 -2.36 3.61
N LEU A 57 -17.55 -2.60 4.84
CA LEU A 57 -18.41 -2.70 6.03
C LEU A 57 -19.12 -1.37 6.36
N GLN A 58 -18.43 -0.23 6.24
CA GLN A 58 -19.04 1.09 6.49
C GLN A 58 -20.13 1.44 5.46
N ASN A 59 -19.93 1.07 4.18
CA ASN A 59 -20.93 1.31 3.15
C ASN A 59 -22.15 0.40 3.33
N ARG A 60 -21.96 -0.85 3.76
CA ARG A 60 -23.08 -1.76 4.08
C ARG A 60 -23.92 -1.32 5.27
N LYS A 61 -23.36 -0.60 6.25
CA LYS A 61 -24.10 -0.07 7.41
C LYS A 61 -24.86 1.23 7.14
N LYS A 62 -24.63 1.87 5.99
CA LYS A 62 -25.29 3.12 5.58
C LYS A 62 -26.50 2.89 4.65
N VAL A 63 -26.72 1.66 4.22
CA VAL A 63 -27.93 1.17 3.55
C VAL A 63 -28.79 0.52 4.62
#